data_AF-A0A849Q859-F1
#
_entry.id   AF-A0A849Q859-F1
#
_cell.length_a   1.000
_cell.length_b   1.000
_cell.length_c   1.000
_cell.angle_alpha   90.00
_cell.angle_beta   90.00
_cell.angle_gamma   90.00
#
_symmetry.space_group_name_H-M   'P 1'
#
loop_
_entity.id
_entity.type
_entity.pdbx_description
1 polymer ?
#
loop_
_entity_poly.entity_id
_entity_poly.type
_entity_poly.pdbx_seq_one_letter_code
_entity_poly.pdbx_strand_id
1 'polypeptide(L)' 'GIGLAARNLPGVDVVEVHGLNADLLAPGTHPGRLVLWTKSAIDRLGAEELFL' A
#
# COMPACT_ATOMS: atom_id res chain seq x y z
N GLY A 1 -15.89 -3.10 2.81
CA GLY A 1 -14.47 -2.77 3.10
C GLY A 1 -13.79 -2.24 1.85
N ILE A 2 -12.75 -1.42 1.99
CA ILE A 2 -12.06 -0.73 0.87
C ILE A 2 -11.61 -1.72 -0.22
N GLY A 3 -11.01 -2.86 0.16
CA GLY A 3 -10.61 -3.90 -0.78
C GLY A 3 -11.78 -4.47 -1.61
N LEU A 4 -12.95 -4.68 -1.01
CA LEU A 4 -14.12 -5.18 -1.74
C LEU A 4 -14.67 -4.16 -2.75
N ALA A 5 -14.54 -2.87 -2.46
CA ALA A 5 -14.99 -1.79 -3.33
C ALA A 5 -14.03 -1.59 -4.53
N ALA A 6 -12.73 -1.72 -4.31
CA ALA A 6 -11.72 -1.48 -5.33
C ALA A 6 -11.33 -2.73 -6.16
N ARG A 7 -11.70 -3.94 -5.74
CA ARG A 7 -11.22 -5.22 -6.34
C ARG A 7 -11.43 -5.38 -7.86
N ASN A 8 -12.36 -4.62 -8.45
CA ASN A 8 -12.70 -4.71 -9.88
C ASN A 8 -12.22 -3.49 -10.68
N LEU A 9 -11.36 -2.65 -10.10
CA LEU A 9 -10.74 -1.54 -10.80
C LEU A 9 -9.40 -2.00 -11.39
N PRO A 10 -9.25 -2.04 -12.73
CA PRO A 10 -8.00 -2.45 -13.36
C PRO A 10 -6.84 -1.53 -12.96
N GLY A 11 -5.70 -2.13 -12.61
CA GLY A 11 -4.48 -1.39 -12.23
C GLY A 11 -4.50 -0.83 -10.80
N VAL A 12 -5.53 -1.13 -10.01
CA VAL A 12 -5.61 -0.74 -8.59
C VAL A 12 -5.35 -1.96 -7.71
N ASP A 13 -4.34 -1.85 -6.86
CA ASP A 13 -4.05 -2.83 -5.81
C ASP A 13 -4.38 -2.24 -4.43
N VAL A 14 -4.90 -3.07 -3.54
CA VAL A 14 -5.17 -2.70 -2.15
C VAL A 14 -4.41 -3.65 -1.24
N VAL A 15 -3.60 -3.10 -0.34
CA VAL A 15 -2.78 -3.85 0.61
C VAL A 15 -2.86 -3.20 1.99
N GLU A 16 -2.86 -4.02 3.04
CA GLU A 16 -2.69 -3.56 4.42
C GLU A 16 -1.23 -3.16 4.67
N VAL A 17 -0.98 -2.19 5.55
CA VAL A 17 0.37 -1.65 5.79
C VAL A 17 1.37 -2.74 6.23
N HIS A 18 0.91 -3.77 6.95
CA HIS A 18 1.70 -4.94 7.37
C HIS A 18 2.16 -5.84 6.21
N GLY A 19 1.46 -5.80 5.08
CA GLY A 19 1.75 -6.61 3.90
C GLY A 19 2.49 -5.85 2.81
N LEU A 20 2.92 -4.61 3.08
CA LEU A 20 3.62 -3.79 2.10
C LEU A 20 4.99 -4.39 1.78
N ASN A 21 5.39 -4.33 0.51
CA ASN A 21 6.69 -4.81 0.06
C ASN A 21 7.22 -3.99 -1.13
N ALA A 22 8.48 -4.24 -1.51
CA ALA A 22 9.17 -3.49 -2.55
C ALA A 22 8.54 -3.66 -3.94
N ASP A 23 8.05 -4.85 -4.30
CA ASP A 23 7.44 -5.10 -5.62
C ASP A 23 6.11 -4.34 -5.77
N LEU A 24 5.34 -4.22 -4.68
CA LEU A 24 4.13 -3.41 -4.67
C LEU A 24 4.42 -1.92 -4.87
N LEU A 25 5.54 -1.40 -4.35
CA LEU A 25 5.91 0.02 -4.45
C LEU A 25 6.74 0.37 -5.70
N ALA A 26 7.48 -0.60 -6.23
CA ALA A 26 8.40 -0.45 -7.34
C ALA A 26 8.31 -1.65 -8.29
N PRO A 27 7.14 -1.91 -8.91
CA PRO A 27 6.95 -3.06 -9.78
C PRO A 27 7.91 -2.97 -10.97
N GLY A 28 8.59 -4.08 -11.27
CA GLY A 28 9.62 -4.11 -12.30
C GLY A 28 10.91 -3.34 -11.95
N THR A 29 11.16 -3.07 -10.66
CA THR A 29 12.32 -2.30 -10.18
C THR A 29 12.27 -0.82 -10.57
N HIS A 30 11.08 -0.29 -10.82
CA HIS A 30 10.87 1.11 -11.18
C HIS A 30 10.17 1.85 -10.01
N PRO A 31 10.88 2.73 -9.27
CA PRO A 31 10.28 3.42 -8.14
C PRO A 31 9.29 4.51 -8.59
N GLY A 32 8.41 4.92 -7.67
CA GLY A 32 7.48 6.03 -7.90
C GLY A 32 6.07 5.60 -8.29
N ARG A 33 5.63 4.41 -7.88
CA ARG A 33 4.22 4.02 -8.01
C ARG A 33 3.33 5.01 -7.25
N LEU A 34 2.23 5.43 -7.88
CA LEU A 34 1.22 6.26 -7.21
C LEU A 34 0.57 5.46 -6.08
N VAL A 35 0.64 5.97 -4.85
CA VAL A 35 0.06 5.35 -3.66
C VAL A 35 -0.92 6.31 -2.99
N LEU A 36 -2.11 5.79 -2.68
CA LEU A 36 -3.10 6.48 -1.86
C LEU A 36 -3.10 5.83 -0.47
N TRP A 37 -2.88 6.65 0.55
CA TRP A 37 -2.83 6.19 1.92
C TRP A 37 -4.11 6.53 2.68
N THR A 38 -4.56 5.61 3.53
CA THR A 38 -5.51 5.96 4.57
C THR A 38 -4.74 6.59 5.74
N LYS A 39 -5.40 7.49 6.47
CA LYS A 39 -4.79 8.13 7.65
C LYS A 39 -4.26 7.09 8.66
N SER A 40 -5.07 6.07 8.95
CA SER A 40 -4.70 5.00 9.88
C SER A 40 -3.50 4.17 9.40
N ALA A 41 -3.30 4.00 8.08
CA ALA A 41 -2.14 3.29 7.57
C ALA A 41 -0.84 4.07 7.82
N ILE A 42 -0.84 5.39 7.59
CA ILE A 42 0.34 6.24 7.89
C ILE A 42 0.61 6.31 9.39
N ASP A 43 -0.44 6.48 10.19
CA ASP A 43 -0.29 6.53 11.65
C ASP A 43 0.35 5.23 12.18
N ARG A 44 -0.10 4.06 11.67
CA ARG A 44 0.45 2.75 12.05
C ARG A 44 1.88 2.53 11.54
N LEU A 45 2.19 2.95 10.32
CA LEU A 45 3.54 2.84 9.76
C LEU A 45 4.57 3.48 10.69
N GLY A 46 4.26 4.67 11.21
CA GLY A 46 5.13 5.37 12.16
C GLY A 46 5.07 4.82 13.59
N ALA A 47 3.88 4.51 14.11
CA ALA A 47 3.72 4.07 15.50
C ALA A 47 4.28 2.66 15.76
N GLU A 48 4.24 1.78 14.76
CA GLU A 48 4.72 0.39 14.85
C GLU A 48 6.15 0.22 14.31
N GLU A 49 6.83 1.31 13.92
CA GLU A 49 8.18 1.30 13.34
C GLU A 49 8.36 0.27 12.21
N LEU A 50 7.33 0.11 11.36
CA LEU A 50 7.36 -0.92 10.32
C LEU A 50 8.45 -0.62 9.28
N PHE A 51 9.22 -1.65 8.93
CA PHE A 51 10.26 -1.62 7.90
C PHE A 51 11.46 -0.70 8.19
N LEU A 52 11.66 -0.31 9.45
CA LEU A 52 12.87 0.32 9.99
C LEU A 52 13.74 -0.73 10.70
#